data_AF-A0A0P0USW0-F1
#
_entry.id   AF-A0A0P0USW0-F1
#
_cell.length_a   1.000
_cell.length_b   1.000
_cell.length_c   1.000
_cell.angle_alpha   90.00
_cell.angle_beta   90.00
_cell.angle_gamma   90.00
#
_symmetry.space_group_name_H-M   'P 1'
#
loop_
_entity.id
_entity.type
_entity.pdbx_description
1 polymer ?
#
loop_
_entity_poly.entity_id
_entity_poly.type
_entity_poly.pdbx_seq_one_letter_code
_entity_poly.pdbx_strand_id
1 'polypeptide(L)'
;MSNATLRKNQKNQLNNTGINQQKLRAFAGELAKDIHTQDDLADLSASLVKMTIEAALGAEMEHHLGYPKYGQNGNESNASNNARNGYYSKIVKGNHGEVELAIPRDRNANFEPAIIEKGQTRLGAFDNQILSLYAKGMSTHDIVTTFKEMYDADISATLVSNVTQAVITQATEWRNRPLDEIYPIVYLDGIVIKVRQDKQIIKKTMYIALGVNLEGKKECLGLWLSKNESSKFWLGVLNDIANRGVKDILIASVDGLTGFPEAINAVFPQADVQLCIVHMVRNSLKYVGYKERKNVASDLKQIYQSITEEEALLALDEFEYKWDTQFPSIAKSWRRNWDNVATLFAYPEAIRKAIYTTNAIESLNSVIRKSIKNRKIFNHDNSAFKVVFLAIEAASKKWTMPIRNWSQAMNQFIILHEDRLKDYV
;
A
#
# COMPACT_ATOMS: atom_id res chain seq x y z
N MET A 1 11.81 8.16 -22.38
CA MET A 1 10.70 9.06 -22.76
C MET A 1 11.28 10.46 -23.00
N SER A 2 11.07 11.02 -24.19
CA SER A 2 11.64 12.32 -24.59
C SER A 2 11.11 13.47 -23.71
N ASN A 3 11.98 14.42 -23.36
CA ASN A 3 11.65 15.67 -22.63
C ASN A 3 10.48 16.45 -23.27
N ALA A 4 10.21 16.25 -24.57
CA ALA A 4 9.06 16.84 -25.24
C ALA A 4 7.71 16.27 -24.78
N THR A 5 7.67 15.01 -24.35
CA THR A 5 6.46 14.30 -23.89
C THR A 5 6.07 14.74 -22.49
N LEU A 6 7.07 14.95 -21.61
CA LEU A 6 6.88 15.50 -20.26
C LEU A 6 6.35 16.95 -20.30
N ARG A 7 6.87 17.79 -21.21
CA ARG A 7 6.38 19.17 -21.41
C ARG A 7 4.96 19.22 -21.99
N LYS A 8 4.59 18.30 -22.89
CA LYS A 8 3.21 18.19 -23.41
C LYS A 8 2.22 17.78 -22.31
N ASN A 9 2.59 16.85 -21.44
CA ASN A 9 1.72 16.41 -20.35
C ASN A 9 1.56 17.48 -19.25
N GLN A 10 2.59 18.29 -18.95
CA GLN A 10 2.45 19.44 -18.05
C GLN A 10 1.58 20.56 -18.64
N LYS A 11 1.70 20.85 -19.95
CA LYS A 11 0.82 21.83 -20.62
C LYS A 11 -0.65 21.39 -20.66
N ASN A 12 -0.92 20.09 -20.83
CA ASN A 12 -2.30 19.59 -20.83
C ASN A 12 -2.95 19.56 -19.44
N GLN A 13 -2.18 19.46 -18.34
CA GLN A 13 -2.74 19.52 -16.99
C GLN A 13 -3.12 20.94 -16.54
N LEU A 14 -2.43 21.97 -17.01
CA LEU A 14 -2.76 23.38 -16.68
C LEU A 14 -3.99 23.92 -17.44
N ASN A 15 -4.39 23.26 -18.53
CA ASN A 15 -5.47 23.71 -19.41
C ASN A 15 -6.84 23.09 -19.09
N ASN A 16 -6.95 22.24 -18.07
CA ASN A 16 -8.18 21.50 -17.75
C ASN A 16 -8.85 21.94 -16.45
N THR A 17 -8.55 23.16 -15.98
CA THR A 17 -9.37 23.87 -15.00
C THR A 17 -10.34 24.73 -15.82
N GLY A 18 -11.65 24.71 -15.54
CA GLY A 18 -12.68 25.49 -16.27
C GLY A 18 -12.53 27.03 -16.15
N ILE A 19 -11.31 27.52 -15.95
CA ILE A 19 -10.94 28.88 -15.60
C ILE A 19 -10.31 29.55 -16.82
N ASN A 20 -10.83 30.72 -17.20
CA ASN A 20 -10.35 31.48 -18.36
C ASN A 20 -8.88 31.92 -18.16
N GLN A 21 -7.97 31.25 -18.85
CA GLN A 21 -6.52 31.47 -18.71
C GLN A 21 -6.05 32.87 -19.12
N GLN A 22 -6.76 33.56 -20.02
CA GLN A 22 -6.39 34.93 -20.41
C GLN A 22 -6.67 35.92 -19.28
N LYS A 23 -7.85 35.82 -18.65
CA LYS A 23 -8.18 36.63 -17.47
C LYS A 23 -7.22 36.34 -16.32
N LEU A 24 -6.87 35.07 -16.12
CA LEU A 24 -5.97 34.66 -15.04
C LEU A 24 -4.54 35.17 -15.25
N ARG A 25 -4.04 35.22 -16.49
CA ARG A 25 -2.74 35.84 -16.80
C ARG A 25 -2.73 37.35 -16.62
N ALA A 26 -3.79 38.04 -17.04
CA ALA A 26 -3.90 39.48 -16.84
C ALA A 26 -3.91 39.83 -15.34
N PHE A 27 -4.73 39.11 -14.57
CA PHE A 27 -4.81 39.26 -13.12
C PHE A 27 -3.49 38.92 -12.41
N ALA A 28 -2.81 37.84 -12.81
CA ALA A 28 -1.50 37.49 -12.26
C ALA A 28 -0.42 38.54 -12.59
N GLY A 29 -0.45 39.15 -13.78
CA GLY A 29 0.47 40.22 -14.16
C GLY A 29 0.26 41.53 -13.40
N GLU A 30 -0.95 41.78 -12.92
CA GLU A 30 -1.27 42.91 -12.06
C GLU A 30 -0.80 42.66 -10.63
N LEU A 31 -1.11 41.49 -10.06
CA LEU A 31 -0.68 41.09 -8.71
C LEU A 31 0.85 40.97 -8.58
N ALA A 32 1.54 40.55 -9.64
CA ALA A 32 3.00 40.40 -9.63
C ALA A 32 3.75 41.73 -9.46
N LYS A 33 3.09 42.89 -9.63
CA LYS A 33 3.71 44.21 -9.43
C LYS A 33 3.98 44.52 -7.96
N ASP A 34 3.17 43.94 -7.07
CA ASP A 34 3.19 44.21 -5.63
C ASP A 34 3.90 43.09 -4.83
N ILE A 35 4.48 42.10 -5.52
CA ILE A 35 5.23 40.98 -4.92
C ILE A 35 6.72 41.27 -5.06
N HIS A 36 7.41 41.48 -3.94
CA HIS A 36 8.85 41.77 -3.94
C HIS A 36 9.66 40.72 -3.19
N THR A 37 9.03 39.96 -2.31
CA THR A 37 9.64 38.95 -1.46
C THR A 37 8.89 37.62 -1.49
N GLN A 38 9.49 36.58 -0.91
CA GLN A 38 8.85 35.28 -0.76
C GLN A 38 7.66 35.32 0.23
N ASP A 39 7.71 36.23 1.21
CA ASP A 39 6.63 36.42 2.18
C ASP A 39 5.41 37.08 1.52
N ASP A 40 5.62 38.06 0.64
CA ASP A 40 4.53 38.69 -0.13
C ASP A 40 3.77 37.68 -1.01
N LEU A 41 4.49 36.66 -1.52
CA LEU A 41 3.89 35.58 -2.29
C LEU A 41 3.04 34.65 -1.41
N ALA A 42 3.46 34.39 -0.17
CA ALA A 42 2.70 33.61 0.80
C ALA A 42 1.41 34.35 1.22
N ASP A 43 1.52 35.64 1.51
CA ASP A 43 0.39 36.51 1.87
C ASP A 43 -0.62 36.65 0.73
N LEU A 44 -0.15 36.79 -0.50
CA LEU A 44 -1.01 36.80 -1.67
C LEU A 44 -1.77 35.48 -1.81
N SER A 45 -1.07 34.36 -1.64
CA SER A 45 -1.68 33.04 -1.73
C SER A 45 -2.76 32.83 -0.64
N ALA A 46 -2.49 33.24 0.59
CA ALA A 46 -3.46 33.19 1.69
C ALA A 46 -4.69 34.07 1.40
N SER A 47 -4.46 35.29 0.88
CA SER A 47 -5.52 36.24 0.51
C SER A 47 -6.38 35.74 -0.65
N LEU A 48 -5.77 35.14 -1.68
CA LEU A 48 -6.50 34.55 -2.82
C LEU A 48 -7.37 33.38 -2.37
N VAL A 49 -6.85 32.52 -1.49
CA VAL A 49 -7.61 31.41 -0.91
C VAL A 49 -8.79 31.95 -0.09
N LYS A 50 -8.57 32.95 0.77
CA LYS A 50 -9.63 33.64 1.52
C LYS A 50 -10.74 34.14 0.61
N MET A 51 -10.39 34.97 -0.38
CA MET A 51 -11.37 35.57 -1.29
C MET A 51 -12.15 34.53 -2.09
N THR A 52 -11.47 33.49 -2.58
CA THR A 52 -12.10 32.42 -3.37
C THR A 52 -13.12 31.65 -2.53
N ILE A 53 -12.76 31.31 -1.30
CA ILE A 53 -13.63 30.56 -0.39
C ILE A 53 -14.82 31.43 0.05
N GLU A 54 -14.58 32.68 0.45
CA GLU A 54 -15.66 33.58 0.88
C GLU A 54 -16.65 33.86 -0.26
N ALA A 55 -16.16 34.01 -1.49
CA ALA A 55 -17.02 34.16 -2.66
C ALA A 55 -17.86 32.90 -2.90
N ALA A 56 -17.27 31.72 -2.79
CA ALA A 56 -17.96 30.46 -3.01
C ALA A 56 -18.99 30.15 -1.91
N LEU A 57 -18.67 30.42 -0.63
CA LEU A 57 -19.63 30.37 0.48
C LEU A 57 -20.75 31.40 0.31
N GLY A 58 -20.44 32.57 -0.24
CA GLY A 58 -21.42 33.58 -0.61
C GLY A 58 -22.43 33.06 -1.63
N ALA A 59 -21.94 32.38 -2.67
CA ALA A 59 -22.76 31.76 -3.70
C ALA A 59 -23.60 30.59 -3.17
N GLU A 60 -23.05 29.74 -2.29
CA GLU A 60 -23.82 28.69 -1.60
C GLU A 60 -24.96 29.30 -0.78
N MET A 61 -24.72 30.40 -0.07
CA MET A 61 -25.75 31.11 0.69
C MET A 61 -26.83 31.73 -0.21
N GLU A 62 -26.45 32.23 -1.40
CA GLU A 62 -27.43 32.71 -2.39
C GLU A 62 -28.32 31.58 -2.90
N HIS A 63 -27.72 30.41 -3.19
CA HIS A 63 -28.46 29.23 -3.59
C HIS A 63 -29.37 28.70 -2.49
N HIS A 64 -28.88 28.64 -1.23
CA HIS A 64 -29.64 28.17 -0.06
C HIS A 64 -30.87 29.04 0.22
N LEU A 65 -30.72 30.37 0.13
CA LEU A 65 -31.81 31.30 0.39
C LEU A 65 -32.69 31.56 -0.84
N GLY A 66 -32.20 31.25 -2.04
CA GLY A 66 -32.90 31.47 -3.31
C GLY A 66 -32.87 32.92 -3.81
N TYR A 67 -32.03 33.79 -3.22
CA TYR A 67 -31.91 35.19 -3.62
C TYR A 67 -30.52 35.79 -3.35
N PRO A 68 -30.10 36.79 -4.15
CA PRO A 68 -28.78 37.42 -4.02
C PRO A 68 -28.70 38.37 -2.83
N LYS A 69 -27.47 38.70 -2.40
CA LYS A 69 -27.26 39.71 -1.34
C LYS A 69 -27.87 41.07 -1.77
N TYR A 70 -28.76 41.62 -0.92
CA TYR A 70 -29.55 42.84 -1.18
C TYR A 70 -30.62 42.74 -2.28
N GLY A 71 -31.02 41.54 -2.70
CA GLY A 71 -32.16 41.37 -3.61
C GLY A 71 -33.48 41.84 -2.98
N GLN A 72 -34.30 42.58 -3.75
CA GLN A 72 -35.60 43.12 -3.32
C GLN A 72 -36.60 42.04 -2.86
N ASN A 73 -36.38 40.78 -3.24
CA ASN A 73 -37.24 39.64 -2.87
C ASN A 73 -37.06 39.13 -1.43
N GLY A 74 -36.13 39.70 -0.64
CA GLY A 74 -35.91 39.27 0.75
C GLY A 74 -37.12 39.43 1.68
N ASN A 75 -38.12 40.23 1.29
CA ASN A 75 -39.35 40.45 2.05
C ASN A 75 -40.63 39.88 1.41
N GLU A 76 -40.66 39.57 0.12
CA GLU A 76 -41.92 39.26 -0.59
C GLU A 76 -42.03 37.82 -1.12
N SER A 77 -40.96 37.03 -1.13
CA SER A 77 -40.98 35.61 -1.54
C SER A 77 -40.54 34.65 -0.43
N ASN A 78 -40.99 34.85 0.81
CA ASN A 78 -40.67 33.96 1.93
C ASN A 78 -41.55 32.70 1.93
N ALA A 79 -41.20 31.72 1.10
CA ALA A 79 -41.64 30.35 1.34
C ALA A 79 -40.96 29.71 2.57
N SER A 80 -39.82 30.27 3.05
CA SER A 80 -38.99 29.66 4.11
C SER A 80 -38.79 30.50 5.38
N ASN A 81 -39.32 31.73 5.47
CA ASN A 81 -39.17 32.64 6.63
C ASN A 81 -37.71 32.73 7.14
N ASN A 82 -36.73 32.69 6.22
CA ASN A 82 -35.31 32.69 6.55
C ASN A 82 -34.60 33.84 5.84
N ALA A 83 -33.61 34.43 6.51
CA ALA A 83 -32.89 35.59 6.00
C ALA A 83 -31.41 35.54 6.37
N ARG A 84 -30.57 36.28 5.65
CA ARG A 84 -29.15 36.45 6.03
C ARG A 84 -29.05 37.17 7.38
N ASN A 85 -28.13 36.73 8.23
CA ASN A 85 -27.89 37.31 9.56
C ASN A 85 -26.42 37.70 9.77
N GLY A 86 -25.74 38.15 8.71
CA GLY A 86 -24.33 38.56 8.79
C GLY A 86 -23.35 37.40 8.63
N TYR A 87 -22.18 37.51 9.27
CA TYR A 87 -21.06 36.58 9.15
C TYR A 87 -20.50 36.24 10.53
N TYR A 88 -19.84 35.09 10.66
CA TYR A 88 -18.99 34.76 11.81
C TYR A 88 -17.56 34.49 11.32
N SER A 89 -16.57 34.81 12.17
CA SER A 89 -15.17 34.53 11.86
C SER A 89 -14.85 33.06 12.12
N LYS A 90 -14.13 32.43 11.18
CA LYS A 90 -13.58 31.09 11.33
C LYS A 90 -12.14 31.09 10.84
N ILE A 91 -11.20 30.75 11.71
CA ILE A 91 -9.81 30.52 11.33
C ILE A 91 -9.69 29.11 10.77
N VAL A 92 -9.16 29.01 9.56
CA VAL A 92 -8.99 27.74 8.86
C VAL A 92 -7.54 27.54 8.48
N LYS A 93 -6.99 26.39 8.85
CA LYS A 93 -5.59 26.04 8.61
C LYS A 93 -5.44 25.33 7.27
N GLY A 94 -4.53 25.82 6.42
CA GLY A 94 -4.30 25.34 5.05
C GLY A 94 -2.80 25.19 4.75
N ASN A 95 -2.47 24.73 3.53
CA ASN A 95 -1.08 24.71 3.03
C ASN A 95 -0.44 26.11 2.93
N HIS A 96 -1.24 27.16 3.06
CA HIS A 96 -0.86 28.57 2.96
C HIS A 96 -0.85 29.28 4.32
N GLY A 97 -0.82 28.51 5.42
CA GLY A 97 -0.89 29.04 6.79
C GLY A 97 -2.32 29.11 7.33
N GLU A 98 -2.52 29.93 8.35
CA GLU A 98 -3.83 30.20 8.96
C GLU A 98 -4.55 31.31 8.21
N VAL A 99 -5.76 31.01 7.73
CA VAL A 99 -6.60 31.97 6.99
C VAL A 99 -7.86 32.25 7.80
N GLU A 100 -8.05 33.50 8.19
CA GLU A 100 -9.29 33.96 8.82
C GLU A 100 -10.36 34.23 7.76
N LEU A 101 -11.46 33.46 7.82
CA LEU A 101 -12.58 33.52 6.89
C LEU A 101 -13.83 34.12 7.54
N ALA A 102 -14.56 34.96 6.79
CA ALA A 102 -15.90 35.43 7.14
C ALA A 102 -16.96 34.49 6.55
N ILE A 103 -17.55 33.63 7.37
CA ILE A 103 -18.54 32.64 6.93
C ILE A 103 -19.96 33.21 7.05
N PRO A 104 -20.77 33.22 5.98
CA PRO A 104 -22.13 33.74 6.03
C PRO A 104 -23.02 32.85 6.90
N ARG A 105 -23.96 33.47 7.62
CA ARG A 105 -24.97 32.77 8.43
C ARG A 105 -26.38 33.23 8.09
N ASP A 106 -27.33 32.32 8.18
CA ASP A 106 -28.75 32.59 8.07
C ASP A 106 -29.37 32.81 9.47
N ARG A 107 -30.61 33.28 9.50
CA ARG A 107 -31.33 33.62 10.74
C ARG A 107 -31.79 32.36 11.48
N ASN A 108 -32.16 31.32 10.75
CA ASN A 108 -32.69 30.07 11.30
C ASN A 108 -31.57 29.04 11.59
N ALA A 109 -30.31 29.41 11.36
CA ALA A 109 -29.12 28.56 11.54
C ALA A 109 -29.15 27.23 10.77
N ASN A 110 -29.94 27.15 9.70
CA ASN A 110 -30.15 25.94 8.90
C ASN A 110 -29.23 25.88 7.66
N PHE A 111 -28.41 26.90 7.41
CA PHE A 111 -27.42 26.86 6.33
C PHE A 111 -26.31 25.87 6.66
N GLU A 112 -26.09 24.87 5.81
CA GLU A 112 -25.00 23.90 5.91
C GLU A 112 -24.04 24.06 4.73
N PRO A 113 -22.94 24.82 4.89
CA PRO A 113 -21.97 25.05 3.82
C PRO A 113 -21.27 23.74 3.42
N ALA A 114 -21.16 23.49 2.11
CA ALA A 114 -20.55 22.27 1.58
C ALA A 114 -19.05 22.43 1.34
N ILE A 115 -18.57 23.64 1.00
CA ILE A 115 -17.13 23.91 0.78
C ILE A 115 -16.33 23.87 2.09
N ILE A 116 -16.89 24.38 3.19
CA ILE A 116 -16.31 24.29 4.54
C ILE A 116 -17.41 23.98 5.55
N GLU A 117 -17.45 22.75 6.02
CA GLU A 117 -18.46 22.27 6.95
C GLU A 117 -18.46 23.05 8.28
N LYS A 118 -19.58 23.02 9.00
CA LYS A 118 -19.68 23.57 10.36
C LYS A 118 -18.68 22.86 11.27
N GLY A 119 -17.88 23.63 12.01
CA GLY A 119 -16.82 23.08 12.88
C GLY A 119 -15.54 22.63 12.16
N GLN A 120 -15.52 22.56 10.82
CA GLN A 120 -14.31 22.25 10.07
C GLN A 120 -13.33 23.43 10.13
N THR A 121 -12.18 23.23 10.78
CA THR A 121 -11.12 24.23 10.94
C THR A 121 -9.96 24.03 9.97
N ARG A 122 -10.10 23.20 8.93
CA ARG A 122 -9.01 22.85 8.00
C ARG A 122 -9.40 22.85 6.54
N LEU A 123 -8.53 23.40 5.70
CA LEU A 123 -8.61 23.40 4.24
C LEU A 123 -7.69 22.32 3.66
N GLY A 124 -8.27 21.15 3.38
CA GLY A 124 -7.68 20.13 2.50
C GLY A 124 -6.44 19.36 3.02
N ALA A 125 -6.14 18.27 2.29
CA ALA A 125 -4.95 17.39 2.15
C ALA A 125 -4.02 17.02 3.34
N PHE A 126 -4.06 17.68 4.49
CA PHE A 126 -3.22 17.38 5.65
C PHE A 126 -3.34 15.92 6.06
N ASP A 127 -4.56 15.38 6.07
CA ASP A 127 -4.81 14.00 6.45
C ASP A 127 -4.08 13.03 5.51
N ASN A 128 -4.16 13.22 4.20
CA ASN A 128 -3.45 12.40 3.22
C ASN A 128 -1.92 12.51 3.35
N GLN A 129 -1.41 13.70 3.67
CA GLN A 129 0.02 13.91 3.92
C GLN A 129 0.47 13.23 5.21
N ILE A 130 -0.30 13.38 6.31
CA ILE A 130 -0.09 12.68 7.57
C ILE A 130 -0.05 11.16 7.34
N LEU A 131 -1.03 10.62 6.60
CA LEU A 131 -1.10 9.21 6.25
C LEU A 131 0.11 8.77 5.41
N SER A 132 0.54 9.58 4.44
CA SER A 132 1.72 9.31 3.62
C SER A 132 3.01 9.29 4.44
N LEU A 133 3.20 10.23 5.37
CA LEU A 133 4.36 10.26 6.27
C LEU A 133 4.33 9.07 7.24
N TYR A 134 3.14 8.74 7.76
CA TYR A 134 2.94 7.58 8.63
C TYR A 134 3.21 6.26 7.90
N ALA A 135 2.79 6.12 6.64
CA ALA A 135 3.07 4.97 5.77
C ALA A 135 4.58 4.78 5.51
N LYS A 136 5.34 5.88 5.47
CA LYS A 136 6.80 5.87 5.37
C LYS A 136 7.49 5.53 6.70
N GLY A 137 6.72 5.25 7.75
CA GLY A 137 7.21 4.81 9.04
C GLY A 137 7.64 5.94 9.98
N MET A 138 7.35 7.21 9.67
CA MET A 138 7.65 8.32 10.58
C MET A 138 6.85 8.20 11.87
N SER A 139 7.43 8.57 13.02
CA SER A 139 6.74 8.58 14.31
C SER A 139 5.64 9.66 14.36
N THR A 140 4.70 9.57 15.31
CA THR A 140 3.69 10.64 15.46
C THR A 140 4.32 11.97 15.83
N HIS A 141 5.42 11.94 16.60
CA HIS A 141 6.19 13.14 16.94
C HIS A 141 6.95 13.68 15.72
N ASP A 142 7.59 12.81 14.95
CA ASP A 142 8.34 13.22 13.74
C ASP A 142 7.41 13.90 12.73
N ILE A 143 6.17 13.40 12.59
CA ILE A 143 5.14 14.01 11.74
C ILE A 143 4.81 15.42 12.25
N VAL A 144 4.56 15.59 13.55
CA VAL A 144 4.30 16.91 14.14
C VAL A 144 5.44 17.88 13.86
N THR A 145 6.69 17.46 14.09
CA THR A 145 7.87 18.27 13.81
C THR A 145 7.99 18.60 12.33
N THR A 146 7.76 17.65 11.44
CA THR A 146 7.81 17.86 9.98
C THR A 146 6.79 18.92 9.53
N PHE A 147 5.58 18.89 10.08
CA PHE A 147 4.56 19.88 9.74
C PHE A 147 4.88 21.28 10.29
N LYS A 148 5.49 21.35 11.48
CA LYS A 148 5.98 22.61 12.02
C LYS A 148 7.14 23.18 11.18
N GLU A 149 8.09 22.35 10.79
CA GLU A 149 9.24 22.80 9.99
C GLU A 149 8.88 23.18 8.54
N MET A 150 7.96 22.44 7.90
CA MET A 150 7.63 22.66 6.48
C MET A 150 6.55 23.71 6.26
N TYR A 151 5.60 23.85 7.20
CA TYR A 151 4.39 24.65 7.01
C TYR A 151 4.13 25.65 8.15
N ASP A 152 5.04 25.76 9.13
CA ASP A 152 4.85 26.46 10.40
C ASP A 152 3.53 26.12 11.12
N ALA A 153 3.00 24.92 10.83
CA ALA A 153 1.68 24.51 11.26
C ALA A 153 1.76 23.75 12.59
N ASP A 154 1.19 24.33 13.64
CA ASP A 154 1.06 23.67 14.94
C ASP A 154 -0.04 22.60 14.90
N ILE A 155 0.37 21.36 14.61
CA ILE A 155 -0.48 20.17 14.70
C ILE A 155 -0.20 19.40 15.99
N SER A 156 -1.26 18.89 16.63
CA SER A 156 -1.12 18.09 17.85
C SER A 156 -0.81 16.62 17.53
N ALA A 157 -0.09 15.93 18.40
CA ALA A 157 0.10 14.48 18.29
C ALA A 157 -1.24 13.72 18.36
N THR A 158 -2.21 14.25 19.12
CA THR A 158 -3.58 13.75 19.19
C THR A 158 -4.26 13.78 17.82
N LEU A 159 -4.05 14.85 17.05
CA LEU A 159 -4.56 14.92 15.68
C LEU A 159 -3.98 13.80 14.80
N VAL A 160 -2.67 13.66 14.78
CA VAL A 160 -2.00 12.60 14.00
C VAL A 160 -2.53 11.22 14.39
N SER A 161 -2.76 11.00 15.69
CA SER A 161 -3.37 9.77 16.20
C SER A 161 -4.80 9.57 15.66
N ASN A 162 -5.64 10.61 15.68
CA ASN A 162 -7.03 10.52 15.21
C ASN A 162 -7.10 10.21 13.70
N VAL A 163 -6.31 10.91 12.87
CA VAL A 163 -6.24 10.67 11.42
C VAL A 163 -5.78 9.24 11.14
N THR A 164 -4.72 8.79 11.82
CA THR A 164 -4.22 7.42 11.62
C THR A 164 -5.17 6.37 12.19
N GLN A 165 -6.03 6.71 13.16
CA GLN A 165 -7.01 5.79 13.69
C GLN A 165 -8.15 5.53 12.70
N ALA A 166 -8.57 6.54 11.92
CA ALA A 166 -9.58 6.35 10.88
C ALA A 166 -9.21 5.28 9.85
N VAL A 167 -7.90 5.05 9.64
CA VAL A 167 -7.37 4.02 8.74
C VAL A 167 -7.72 2.60 9.20
N ILE A 168 -7.96 2.36 10.49
CA ILE A 168 -8.19 1.00 10.97
C ILE A 168 -9.46 0.38 10.36
N THR A 169 -10.49 1.20 10.14
CA THR A 169 -11.74 0.77 9.51
C THR A 169 -11.47 0.36 8.07
N GLN A 170 -10.81 1.22 7.29
CA GLN A 170 -10.42 0.93 5.91
C GLN A 170 -9.52 -0.31 5.81
N ALA A 171 -8.57 -0.46 6.73
CA ALA A 171 -7.67 -1.62 6.76
C ALA A 171 -8.42 -2.92 7.10
N THR A 172 -9.47 -2.83 7.92
CA THR A 172 -10.33 -3.97 8.27
C THR A 172 -11.24 -4.35 7.09
N GLU A 173 -11.86 -3.37 6.44
CA GLU A 173 -12.63 -3.57 5.20
C GLU A 173 -11.76 -4.17 4.11
N TRP A 174 -10.56 -3.61 3.89
CA TRP A 174 -9.58 -4.13 2.93
C TRP A 174 -9.18 -5.57 3.24
N ARG A 175 -9.02 -5.93 4.52
CA ARG A 175 -8.70 -7.31 4.93
C ARG A 175 -9.87 -8.27 4.72
N ASN A 176 -11.11 -7.80 4.70
CA ASN A 176 -12.31 -8.63 4.52
C ASN A 176 -12.89 -8.55 3.10
N ARG A 177 -12.25 -7.81 2.19
CA ARG A 177 -12.75 -7.61 0.81
C ARG A 177 -12.85 -8.95 0.06
N PRO A 178 -13.80 -9.09 -0.89
CA PRO A 178 -13.83 -10.26 -1.77
C PRO A 178 -12.54 -10.37 -2.58
N LEU A 179 -12.12 -11.59 -2.86
CA LEU A 179 -10.94 -11.93 -3.66
C LEU A 179 -11.37 -12.62 -4.97
N ASP A 180 -10.48 -12.64 -5.96
CA ASP A 180 -10.71 -13.37 -7.21
C ASP A 180 -10.81 -14.87 -6.95
N GLU A 181 -11.52 -15.58 -7.83
CA GLU A 181 -11.79 -17.02 -7.62
C GLU A 181 -10.53 -17.88 -7.81
N ILE A 182 -9.60 -17.47 -8.67
CA ILE A 182 -8.37 -18.23 -8.97
C ILE A 182 -7.14 -17.36 -8.93
N TYR A 183 -6.10 -17.87 -8.26
CA TYR A 183 -4.76 -17.31 -8.28
C TYR A 183 -3.75 -18.37 -8.76
N PRO A 184 -3.12 -18.20 -9.94
CA PRO A 184 -2.08 -19.11 -10.42
C PRO A 184 -0.91 -19.28 -9.45
N ILE A 185 -0.46 -18.21 -8.79
CA ILE A 185 0.63 -18.28 -7.82
C ILE A 185 0.26 -17.49 -6.57
N VAL A 186 0.40 -18.11 -5.40
CA VAL A 186 0.30 -17.44 -4.10
C VAL A 186 1.60 -17.64 -3.32
N TYR A 187 2.22 -16.54 -2.92
CA TYR A 187 3.37 -16.54 -2.01
C TYR A 187 2.90 -16.29 -0.58
N LEU A 188 3.31 -17.16 0.34
CA LEU A 188 3.05 -17.02 1.78
C LEU A 188 4.38 -16.81 2.50
N ASP A 189 4.51 -15.68 3.17
CA ASP A 189 5.76 -15.27 3.82
C ASP A 189 5.48 -14.53 5.15
N GLY A 190 6.51 -14.39 5.97
CA GLY A 190 6.44 -13.80 7.31
C GLY A 190 7.54 -12.79 7.58
N ILE A 191 7.18 -11.64 8.16
CA ILE A 191 8.14 -10.64 8.65
C ILE A 191 8.00 -10.51 10.16
N VAL A 192 9.11 -10.76 10.86
CA VAL A 192 9.18 -10.56 12.31
C VAL A 192 9.13 -9.07 12.64
N ILE A 193 8.17 -8.70 13.47
CA ILE A 193 7.99 -7.38 14.05
C ILE A 193 8.08 -7.43 15.58
N LYS A 194 8.51 -6.33 16.20
CA LYS A 194 8.58 -6.21 17.66
C LYS A 194 7.43 -5.36 18.15
N VAL A 195 6.59 -5.93 19.02
CA VAL A 195 5.45 -5.23 19.60
C VAL A 195 5.56 -5.26 21.12
N ARG A 196 5.27 -4.13 21.77
CA ARG A 196 5.16 -4.04 23.22
C ARG A 196 3.78 -4.53 23.64
N GLN A 197 3.74 -5.50 24.54
CA GLN A 197 2.52 -6.07 25.12
C GLN A 197 2.80 -6.36 26.59
N ASP A 198 1.90 -5.93 27.48
CA ASP A 198 2.02 -6.15 28.93
C ASP A 198 3.39 -5.74 29.52
N LYS A 199 3.87 -4.56 29.10
CA LYS A 199 5.20 -3.99 29.43
C LYS A 199 6.42 -4.79 28.92
N GLN A 200 6.21 -5.90 28.21
CA GLN A 200 7.27 -6.70 27.59
C GLN A 200 7.35 -6.48 26.08
N ILE A 201 8.53 -6.70 25.49
CA ILE A 201 8.72 -6.66 24.04
C ILE A 201 8.60 -8.08 23.51
N ILE A 202 7.52 -8.34 22.77
CA ILE A 202 7.24 -9.64 22.14
C ILE A 202 7.61 -9.55 20.66
N LYS A 203 8.34 -10.55 20.17
CA LYS A 203 8.53 -10.76 18.73
C LYS A 203 7.29 -11.48 18.20
N LYS A 204 6.60 -10.85 17.26
CA LYS A 204 5.45 -11.42 16.52
C LYS A 204 5.81 -11.48 15.05
N THR A 205 5.22 -12.39 14.30
CA THR A 205 5.40 -12.48 12.85
C THR A 205 4.15 -11.94 12.17
N MET A 206 4.34 -10.97 11.28
CA MET A 206 3.33 -10.51 10.35
C MET A 206 3.40 -11.40 9.10
N TYR A 207 2.42 -12.27 8.96
CA TYR A 207 2.24 -13.14 7.81
C TYR A 207 1.52 -12.41 6.69
N ILE A 208 1.99 -12.63 5.47
CA ILE A 208 1.57 -11.92 4.27
C ILE A 208 1.26 -12.97 3.20
N ALA A 209 0.10 -12.82 2.58
CA ALA A 209 -0.24 -13.55 1.37
C ALA A 209 -0.18 -12.60 0.17
N LEU A 210 0.63 -12.96 -0.83
CA LEU A 210 0.75 -12.22 -2.09
C LEU A 210 0.34 -13.14 -3.24
N GLY A 211 -0.80 -12.86 -3.86
CA GLY A 211 -1.26 -13.54 -5.06
C GLY A 211 -0.73 -12.87 -6.32
N VAL A 212 -0.61 -13.66 -7.38
CA VAL A 212 -0.52 -13.21 -8.77
C VAL A 212 -1.79 -13.67 -9.46
N ASN A 213 -2.60 -12.73 -9.96
CA ASN A 213 -3.85 -13.05 -10.62
C ASN A 213 -3.63 -13.54 -12.06
N LEU A 214 -4.70 -13.88 -12.78
CA LEU A 214 -4.64 -14.39 -14.16
C LEU A 214 -3.98 -13.38 -15.13
N GLU A 215 -4.13 -12.08 -14.88
CA GLU A 215 -3.47 -11.01 -15.66
C GLU A 215 -1.97 -10.85 -15.33
N GLY A 216 -1.47 -11.52 -14.29
CA GLY A 216 -0.09 -11.44 -13.83
C GLY A 216 0.19 -10.27 -12.91
N LYS A 217 -0.85 -9.57 -12.46
CA LYS A 217 -0.73 -8.47 -11.51
C LYS A 217 -0.62 -9.04 -10.10
N LYS A 218 0.27 -8.41 -9.33
CA LYS A 218 0.45 -8.74 -7.92
C LYS A 218 -0.71 -8.18 -7.11
N GLU A 219 -1.19 -8.94 -6.15
CA GLU A 219 -2.19 -8.49 -5.20
C GLU A 219 -1.88 -9.03 -3.80
N CYS A 220 -1.85 -8.16 -2.80
CA CYS A 220 -1.72 -8.62 -1.41
C CYS A 220 -3.08 -9.08 -0.91
N LEU A 221 -3.24 -10.38 -0.73
CA LEU A 221 -4.51 -11.01 -0.37
C LEU A 221 -4.87 -10.74 1.09
N GLY A 222 -3.89 -10.69 1.99
CA GLY A 222 -4.13 -10.38 3.39
C GLY A 222 -2.87 -10.29 4.25
N LEU A 223 -3.11 -9.93 5.52
CA LEU A 223 -2.12 -9.71 6.56
C LEU A 223 -2.62 -10.27 7.90
N TRP A 224 -1.82 -11.10 8.54
CA TRP A 224 -2.15 -11.71 9.82
C TRP A 224 -0.99 -11.60 10.79
N LEU A 225 -1.25 -11.08 11.99
CA LEU A 225 -0.23 -10.96 13.02
C LEU A 225 -0.40 -12.08 14.05
N SER A 226 0.64 -12.88 14.26
CA SER A 226 0.64 -13.93 15.28
C SER A 226 1.95 -13.99 16.06
N LYS A 227 1.86 -14.44 17.31
CA LYS A 227 3.02 -14.72 18.17
C LYS A 227 3.66 -16.07 17.84
N ASN A 228 2.84 -17.06 17.50
CA ASN A 228 3.27 -18.43 17.28
C ASN A 228 2.87 -18.87 15.87
N GLU A 229 3.80 -19.55 15.22
CA GLU A 229 3.57 -20.24 13.96
C GLU A 229 3.07 -21.66 14.25
N SER A 230 1.94 -22.05 13.68
CA SER A 230 1.44 -23.43 13.76
C SER A 230 0.67 -23.78 12.50
N SER A 231 0.58 -25.06 12.17
CA SER A 231 -0.28 -25.55 11.08
C SER A 231 -1.73 -25.11 11.25
N LYS A 232 -2.26 -25.11 12.49
CA LYS A 232 -3.61 -24.61 12.80
C LYS A 232 -3.78 -23.12 12.47
N PHE A 233 -2.76 -22.30 12.71
CA PHE A 233 -2.80 -20.89 12.35
C PHE A 233 -2.88 -20.72 10.83
N TRP A 234 -2.05 -21.43 10.08
CA TRP A 234 -2.05 -21.38 8.62
C TRP A 234 -3.35 -21.92 8.01
N LEU A 235 -3.92 -22.98 8.57
CA LEU A 235 -5.25 -23.45 8.19
C LEU A 235 -6.30 -22.35 8.37
N GLY A 236 -6.22 -21.56 9.45
CA GLY A 236 -7.09 -20.40 9.66
C GLY A 236 -6.90 -19.30 8.61
N VAL A 237 -5.65 -19.00 8.25
CA VAL A 237 -5.32 -18.04 7.18
C VAL A 237 -5.85 -18.50 5.82
N LEU A 238 -5.66 -19.77 5.48
CA LEU A 238 -6.11 -20.33 4.20
C LEU A 238 -7.64 -20.39 4.11
N ASN A 239 -8.32 -20.76 5.20
CA ASN A 239 -9.78 -20.71 5.27
C ASN A 239 -10.32 -19.27 5.15
N ASP A 240 -9.64 -18.28 5.73
CA ASP A 240 -10.00 -16.86 5.56
C ASP A 240 -9.90 -16.44 4.08
N ILE A 241 -8.83 -16.83 3.39
CA ILE A 241 -8.65 -16.59 1.95
C ILE A 241 -9.75 -17.28 1.14
N ALA A 242 -10.07 -18.54 1.45
CA ALA A 242 -11.11 -19.30 0.77
C ALA A 242 -12.51 -18.70 0.99
N ASN A 243 -12.86 -18.34 2.23
CA ASN A 243 -14.14 -17.71 2.58
C ASN A 243 -14.35 -16.36 1.91
N ARG A 244 -13.27 -15.68 1.50
CA ARG A 244 -13.32 -14.41 0.78
C ARG A 244 -13.49 -14.56 -0.73
N GLY A 245 -13.54 -15.78 -1.26
CA GLY A 245 -13.90 -16.06 -2.64
C GLY A 245 -12.89 -16.91 -3.42
N VAL A 246 -11.68 -17.12 -2.90
CA VAL A 246 -10.69 -17.95 -3.58
C VAL A 246 -11.15 -19.40 -3.58
N LYS A 247 -11.41 -19.94 -4.77
CA LYS A 247 -11.78 -21.33 -5.00
C LYS A 247 -10.56 -22.19 -5.28
N ASP A 248 -9.57 -21.63 -5.98
CA ASP A 248 -8.45 -22.42 -6.44
C ASP A 248 -7.09 -21.68 -6.47
N ILE A 249 -6.04 -22.44 -6.16
CA ILE A 249 -4.64 -21.99 -6.20
C ILE A 249 -3.85 -23.05 -6.98
N LEU A 250 -3.18 -22.66 -8.06
CA LEU A 250 -2.36 -23.62 -8.82
C LEU A 250 -1.07 -23.94 -8.07
N ILE A 251 -0.33 -22.90 -7.67
CA ILE A 251 0.96 -23.03 -6.97
C ILE A 251 0.97 -22.19 -5.69
N ALA A 252 1.24 -22.85 -4.57
CA ALA A 252 1.49 -22.20 -3.29
C ALA A 252 3.00 -22.22 -2.98
N SER A 253 3.66 -21.06 -3.11
CA SER A 253 5.08 -20.90 -2.78
C SER A 253 5.25 -20.49 -1.31
N VAL A 254 5.82 -21.36 -0.50
CA VAL A 254 5.88 -21.18 0.97
C VAL A 254 7.30 -21.35 1.54
N ASP A 255 7.50 -20.93 2.78
CA ASP A 255 8.70 -21.30 3.55
C ASP A 255 8.57 -22.74 4.10
N GLY A 256 9.70 -23.36 4.43
CA GLY A 256 9.84 -24.77 4.86
C GLY A 256 9.34 -25.08 6.26
N LEU A 257 8.12 -24.64 6.57
CA LEU A 257 7.48 -24.83 7.86
C LEU A 257 6.80 -26.20 7.92
N THR A 258 7.02 -26.91 9.02
CA THR A 258 6.40 -28.22 9.26
C THR A 258 4.88 -28.10 9.38
N GLY A 259 4.15 -28.99 8.69
CA GLY A 259 2.69 -29.00 8.74
C GLY A 259 2.02 -27.96 7.83
N PHE A 260 2.80 -27.16 7.08
CA PHE A 260 2.25 -26.12 6.21
C PHE A 260 1.75 -26.68 4.87
N PRO A 261 2.49 -27.56 4.15
CA PRO A 261 1.96 -28.21 2.95
C PRO A 261 0.64 -28.94 3.20
N GLU A 262 0.51 -29.62 4.35
CA GLU A 262 -0.70 -30.33 4.74
C GLU A 262 -1.86 -29.38 5.00
N ALA A 263 -1.61 -28.21 5.59
CA ALA A 263 -2.63 -27.18 5.78
C ALA A 263 -3.11 -26.58 4.46
N ILE A 264 -2.21 -26.38 3.49
CA ILE A 264 -2.55 -25.93 2.13
C ILE A 264 -3.45 -26.95 1.46
N ASN A 265 -3.02 -28.21 1.41
CA ASN A 265 -3.76 -29.27 0.72
C ASN A 265 -5.09 -29.62 1.41
N ALA A 266 -5.25 -29.29 2.69
CA ALA A 266 -6.54 -29.42 3.38
C ALA A 266 -7.58 -28.41 2.91
N VAL A 267 -7.17 -27.20 2.49
CA VAL A 267 -8.07 -26.13 2.02
C VAL A 267 -8.14 -26.07 0.50
N PHE A 268 -7.00 -26.26 -0.18
CA PHE A 268 -6.84 -26.26 -1.63
C PHE A 268 -6.19 -27.57 -2.08
N PRO A 269 -6.94 -28.67 -2.21
CA PRO A 269 -6.38 -30.01 -2.42
C PRO A 269 -5.61 -30.21 -3.74
N GLN A 270 -5.88 -29.38 -4.74
CA GLN A 270 -5.21 -29.43 -6.05
C GLN A 270 -4.02 -28.46 -6.15
N ALA A 271 -3.69 -27.75 -5.07
CA ALA A 271 -2.58 -26.80 -5.08
C ALA A 271 -1.24 -27.53 -4.99
N ASP A 272 -0.34 -27.23 -5.92
CA ASP A 272 1.02 -27.70 -5.86
C ASP A 272 1.80 -26.84 -4.86
N VAL A 273 2.35 -27.50 -3.83
CA VAL A 273 3.15 -26.84 -2.82
C VAL A 273 4.60 -26.79 -3.29
N GLN A 274 5.12 -25.58 -3.41
CA GLN A 274 6.51 -25.33 -3.74
C GLN A 274 7.22 -24.68 -2.55
N LEU A 275 8.36 -25.24 -2.16
CA LEU A 275 9.25 -24.54 -1.23
C LEU A 275 10.00 -23.41 -1.93
N CYS A 276 9.96 -22.24 -1.32
CA CYS A 276 10.60 -21.05 -1.86
C CYS A 276 12.12 -21.25 -1.93
N ILE A 277 12.64 -21.37 -3.15
CA ILE A 277 14.07 -21.56 -3.44
C ILE A 277 14.94 -20.49 -2.77
N VAL A 278 14.48 -19.25 -2.70
CA VAL A 278 15.28 -18.17 -2.11
C VAL A 278 15.29 -18.25 -0.58
N HIS A 279 14.25 -18.80 0.05
CA HIS A 279 14.30 -19.16 1.47
C HIS A 279 15.24 -20.33 1.71
N MET A 280 15.21 -21.37 0.87
CA MET A 280 16.17 -22.47 0.90
C MET A 280 17.62 -21.97 0.79
N VAL A 281 17.94 -21.18 -0.24
CA VAL A 281 19.27 -20.60 -0.44
C VAL A 281 19.66 -19.68 0.73
N ARG A 282 18.78 -18.79 1.20
CA ARG A 282 19.06 -17.93 2.37
C ARG A 282 19.36 -18.76 3.62
N ASN A 283 18.58 -19.80 3.88
CA ASN A 283 18.76 -20.67 5.03
C ASN A 283 20.08 -21.44 4.95
N SER A 284 20.47 -21.92 3.76
CA SER A 284 21.78 -22.54 3.54
C SER A 284 22.93 -21.57 3.80
N LEU A 285 22.85 -20.34 3.29
CA LEU A 285 23.93 -19.35 3.39
C LEU A 285 24.11 -18.75 4.80
N LYS A 286 23.17 -18.96 5.74
CA LYS A 286 23.31 -18.52 7.15
C LYS A 286 24.53 -19.13 7.83
N TYR A 287 24.90 -20.35 7.45
CA TYR A 287 26.00 -21.11 8.05
C TYR A 287 27.34 -20.91 7.32
N VAL A 288 27.33 -20.19 6.20
CA VAL A 288 28.49 -20.02 5.31
C VAL A 288 29.18 -18.69 5.58
N GLY A 289 30.51 -18.73 5.73
CA GLY A 289 31.35 -17.55 5.89
C GLY A 289 31.33 -16.62 4.68
N TYR A 290 31.54 -15.31 4.89
CA TYR A 290 31.38 -14.29 3.84
C TYR A 290 32.18 -14.57 2.55
N LYS A 291 33.40 -15.09 2.68
CA LYS A 291 34.30 -15.38 1.54
C LYS A 291 33.74 -16.46 0.61
N GLU A 292 33.09 -17.47 1.15
CA GLU A 292 32.64 -18.65 0.39
C GLU A 292 31.19 -18.55 -0.09
N ARG A 293 30.40 -17.63 0.50
CA ARG A 293 28.99 -17.42 0.15
C ARG A 293 28.73 -17.31 -1.35
N LYS A 294 29.61 -16.62 -2.10
CA LYS A 294 29.45 -16.47 -3.54
C LYS A 294 29.58 -17.81 -4.28
N ASN A 295 30.55 -18.63 -3.88
CA ASN A 295 30.79 -19.93 -4.51
C ASN A 295 29.68 -20.91 -4.14
N VAL A 296 29.33 -21.01 -2.85
CA VAL A 296 28.24 -21.86 -2.38
C VAL A 296 26.91 -21.48 -3.05
N ALA A 297 26.60 -20.17 -3.16
CA ALA A 297 25.39 -19.72 -3.83
C ALA A 297 25.39 -20.03 -5.34
N SER A 298 26.56 -19.99 -5.99
CA SER A 298 26.70 -20.35 -7.40
C SER A 298 26.48 -21.84 -7.64
N ASP A 299 26.96 -22.70 -6.75
CA ASP A 299 26.78 -24.15 -6.87
C ASP A 299 25.33 -24.53 -6.52
N LEU A 300 24.74 -23.95 -5.47
CA LEU A 300 23.30 -24.11 -5.17
C LEU A 300 22.41 -23.64 -6.32
N LYS A 301 22.88 -22.66 -7.11
CA LYS A 301 22.16 -22.16 -8.28
C LYS A 301 22.07 -23.17 -9.40
N GLN A 302 23.04 -24.07 -9.55
CA GLN A 302 22.97 -25.12 -10.57
C GLN A 302 21.78 -26.03 -10.33
N ILE A 303 21.53 -26.40 -9.07
CA ILE A 303 20.44 -27.31 -8.67
C ILE A 303 19.08 -26.85 -9.22
N TYR A 304 18.65 -25.63 -8.89
CA TYR A 304 17.31 -25.15 -9.30
C TYR A 304 17.26 -24.55 -10.72
N GLN A 305 18.40 -24.47 -11.42
CA GLN A 305 18.46 -24.07 -12.82
C GLN A 305 18.55 -25.26 -13.78
N SER A 306 18.71 -26.48 -13.27
CA SER A 306 18.66 -27.71 -14.07
C SER A 306 17.36 -27.82 -14.86
N ILE A 307 17.43 -28.51 -16.01
CA ILE A 307 16.28 -28.65 -16.92
C ILE A 307 15.33 -29.71 -16.36
N THR A 308 15.87 -30.82 -15.88
CA THR A 308 15.11 -31.95 -15.33
C THR A 308 15.40 -32.13 -13.84
N GLU A 309 14.51 -32.87 -13.17
CA GLU A 309 14.72 -33.27 -11.77
C GLU A 309 15.96 -34.16 -11.62
N GLU A 310 16.21 -35.07 -12.56
CA GLU A 310 17.37 -35.96 -12.54
C GLU A 310 18.70 -35.18 -12.58
N GLU A 311 18.79 -34.19 -13.47
CA GLU A 311 19.95 -33.28 -13.52
C GLU A 311 20.10 -32.47 -12.23
N ALA A 312 18.98 -32.09 -11.60
CA ALA A 312 19.00 -31.35 -10.34
C ALA A 312 19.49 -32.20 -9.17
N LEU A 313 19.11 -33.48 -9.13
CA LEU A 313 19.62 -34.45 -8.16
C LEU A 313 21.12 -34.70 -8.33
N LEU A 314 21.59 -34.86 -9.58
CA LEU A 314 23.02 -34.96 -9.85
C LEU A 314 23.79 -33.71 -9.40
N ALA A 315 23.26 -32.53 -9.67
CA ALA A 315 23.84 -31.27 -9.20
C ALA A 315 23.85 -31.17 -7.65
N LEU A 316 22.84 -31.73 -6.98
CA LEU A 316 22.80 -31.81 -5.51
C LEU A 316 23.83 -32.81 -4.98
N ASP A 317 24.04 -33.95 -5.65
CA ASP A 317 25.09 -34.92 -5.30
C ASP A 317 26.49 -34.31 -5.44
N GLU A 318 26.74 -33.58 -6.54
CA GLU A 318 27.99 -32.84 -6.75
C GLU A 318 28.20 -31.74 -5.70
N PHE A 319 27.13 -31.02 -5.34
CA PHE A 319 27.16 -30.03 -4.27
C PHE A 319 27.54 -30.66 -2.93
N GLU A 320 26.93 -31.80 -2.59
CA GLU A 320 27.22 -32.56 -1.38
C GLU A 320 28.68 -33.01 -1.37
N TYR A 321 29.17 -33.63 -2.45
CA TYR A 321 30.57 -34.06 -2.54
C TYR A 321 31.56 -32.92 -2.28
N LYS A 322 31.28 -31.72 -2.80
CA LYS A 322 32.16 -30.55 -2.67
C LYS A 322 32.10 -29.88 -1.30
N TRP A 323 30.91 -29.76 -0.71
CA TRP A 323 30.68 -28.89 0.44
C TRP A 323 30.31 -29.61 1.73
N ASP A 324 29.96 -30.90 1.73
CA ASP A 324 29.47 -31.61 2.92
C ASP A 324 30.52 -31.70 4.03
N THR A 325 31.81 -31.72 3.68
CA THR A 325 32.93 -31.67 4.66
C THR A 325 32.92 -30.40 5.50
N GLN A 326 32.49 -29.27 4.95
CA GLN A 326 32.50 -27.96 5.61
C GLN A 326 31.09 -27.57 6.11
N PHE A 327 30.05 -27.89 5.33
CA PHE A 327 28.68 -27.45 5.54
C PHE A 327 27.66 -28.60 5.45
N PRO A 328 27.77 -29.63 6.30
CA PRO A 328 26.98 -30.86 6.16
C PRO A 328 25.47 -30.67 6.38
N SER A 329 25.07 -29.56 7.00
CA SER A 329 23.66 -29.24 7.22
C SER A 329 22.93 -28.79 5.96
N ILE A 330 23.66 -28.30 4.94
CA ILE A 330 23.05 -27.73 3.74
C ILE A 330 22.43 -28.85 2.90
N ALA A 331 23.23 -29.81 2.43
CA ALA A 331 22.77 -30.90 1.58
C ALA A 331 21.63 -31.69 2.24
N LYS A 332 21.79 -32.03 3.53
CA LYS A 332 20.74 -32.69 4.33
C LYS A 332 19.42 -31.93 4.36
N SER A 333 19.48 -30.60 4.49
CA SER A 333 18.27 -29.76 4.47
C SER A 333 17.60 -29.71 3.10
N TRP A 334 18.37 -29.78 2.01
CA TRP A 334 17.83 -29.84 0.65
C TRP A 334 17.19 -31.21 0.38
N ARG A 335 17.88 -32.31 0.69
CA ARG A 335 17.34 -33.67 0.52
C ARG A 335 16.06 -33.90 1.33
N ARG A 336 16.02 -33.48 2.60
CA ARG A 336 14.81 -33.63 3.44
C ARG A 336 13.59 -32.91 2.87
N ASN A 337 13.82 -31.82 2.16
CA ASN A 337 12.78 -30.97 1.61
C ASN A 337 12.60 -31.19 0.10
N TRP A 338 13.22 -32.22 -0.47
CA TRP A 338 13.37 -32.38 -1.91
C TRP A 338 12.03 -32.46 -2.62
N ASP A 339 11.07 -33.24 -2.09
CA ASP A 339 9.76 -33.43 -2.73
C ASP A 339 9.07 -32.09 -3.05
N ASN A 340 9.06 -31.15 -2.11
CA ASN A 340 8.47 -29.82 -2.31
C ASN A 340 9.39 -28.84 -3.06
N VAL A 341 10.69 -29.14 -3.18
CA VAL A 341 11.62 -28.39 -4.04
C VAL A 341 11.47 -28.84 -5.50
N ALA A 342 11.30 -30.14 -5.70
CA ALA A 342 11.22 -30.83 -6.99
C ALA A 342 9.95 -30.48 -7.77
N THR A 343 8.88 -30.04 -7.08
CA THR A 343 7.68 -29.44 -7.68
C THR A 343 8.03 -28.43 -8.78
N LEU A 344 9.14 -27.69 -8.63
CA LEU A 344 9.61 -26.72 -9.61
C LEU A 344 9.86 -27.35 -10.99
N PHE A 345 10.36 -28.58 -11.04
CA PHE A 345 10.72 -29.27 -12.27
C PHE A 345 9.50 -29.79 -13.05
N ALA A 346 8.35 -29.94 -12.40
CA ALA A 346 7.09 -30.24 -13.07
C ALA A 346 6.61 -29.11 -14.01
N TYR A 347 7.13 -27.89 -13.81
CA TYR A 347 6.74 -26.71 -14.56
C TYR A 347 7.76 -26.33 -15.65
N PRO A 348 7.34 -25.78 -16.80
CA PRO A 348 8.22 -25.20 -17.81
C PRO A 348 9.00 -23.98 -17.32
N GLU A 349 10.11 -23.65 -17.99
CA GLU A 349 11.03 -22.56 -17.61
C GLU A 349 10.31 -21.20 -17.40
N ALA A 350 9.30 -20.89 -18.21
CA ALA A 350 8.53 -19.65 -18.10
C ALA A 350 7.83 -19.51 -16.73
N ILE A 351 7.23 -20.61 -16.24
CA ILE A 351 6.59 -20.67 -14.93
C ILE A 351 7.64 -20.75 -13.82
N ARG A 352 8.70 -21.57 -13.98
CA ARG A 352 9.80 -21.66 -13.01
C ARG A 352 10.37 -20.29 -12.69
N LYS A 353 10.65 -19.48 -13.72
CA LYS A 353 11.13 -18.10 -13.57
C LYS A 353 10.19 -17.26 -12.73
N ALA A 354 8.88 -17.37 -12.90
CA ALA A 354 7.92 -16.66 -12.06
C ALA A 354 8.03 -17.11 -10.59
N ILE A 355 8.13 -18.41 -10.34
CA ILE A 355 8.20 -19.00 -8.99
C ILE A 355 9.49 -18.63 -8.26
N TYR A 356 10.66 -18.95 -8.83
CA TYR A 356 11.94 -18.80 -8.13
C TYR A 356 12.47 -17.37 -8.15
N THR A 357 12.00 -16.50 -9.05
CA THR A 357 12.35 -15.07 -8.96
C THR A 357 11.52 -14.43 -7.87
N THR A 358 12.06 -14.36 -6.65
CA THR A 358 11.36 -13.76 -5.51
C THR A 358 11.15 -12.26 -5.62
N ASN A 359 11.34 -11.64 -6.79
CA ASN A 359 11.09 -10.23 -7.03
C ASN A 359 9.67 -9.84 -6.60
N ALA A 360 8.66 -10.71 -6.78
CA ALA A 360 7.30 -10.43 -6.35
C ALA A 360 7.22 -10.20 -4.83
N ILE A 361 7.53 -11.22 -4.03
CA ILE A 361 7.42 -11.17 -2.57
C ILE A 361 8.53 -10.35 -1.90
N GLU A 362 9.77 -10.40 -2.38
CA GLU A 362 10.88 -9.62 -1.82
C GLU A 362 10.73 -8.12 -2.07
N SER A 363 10.13 -7.71 -3.20
CA SER A 363 9.82 -6.28 -3.40
C SER A 363 8.83 -5.77 -2.34
N LEU A 364 7.83 -6.58 -1.99
CA LEU A 364 6.87 -6.27 -0.94
C LEU A 364 7.53 -6.29 0.44
N ASN A 365 8.29 -7.34 0.74
CA ASN A 365 9.02 -7.46 1.99
C ASN A 365 9.99 -6.30 2.21
N SER A 366 10.67 -5.84 1.15
CA SER A 366 11.56 -4.68 1.21
C SER A 366 10.81 -3.39 1.56
N VAL A 367 9.63 -3.17 0.97
CA VAL A 367 8.75 -2.04 1.32
C VAL A 367 8.35 -2.10 2.79
N ILE A 368 7.91 -3.26 3.27
CA ILE A 368 7.48 -3.45 4.66
C ILE A 368 8.65 -3.27 5.61
N ARG A 369 9.81 -3.90 5.32
CA ARG A 369 11.04 -3.73 6.12
C ARG A 369 11.47 -2.26 6.19
N LYS A 370 11.32 -1.50 5.10
CA LYS A 370 11.63 -0.07 5.08
C LYS A 370 10.67 0.75 5.96
N SER A 371 9.37 0.48 5.90
CA SER A 371 8.37 1.22 6.71
C SER A 371 8.46 0.89 8.20
N ILE A 372 8.80 -0.35 8.57
CA ILE A 372 8.99 -0.74 9.98
C ILE A 372 10.36 -0.33 10.53
N LYS A 373 11.40 -0.13 9.70
CA LYS A 373 12.77 0.16 10.17
C LYS A 373 12.84 1.41 11.05
N ASN A 374 12.04 2.43 10.72
CA ASN A 374 11.96 3.68 11.47
C ASN A 374 11.23 3.49 12.82
N ARG A 375 10.34 2.50 12.92
CA ARG A 375 9.59 2.13 14.13
C ARG A 375 10.10 0.80 14.70
N LYS A 376 11.24 0.86 15.39
CA LYS A 376 11.92 -0.33 15.96
C LYS A 376 11.02 -1.18 16.87
N ILE A 377 10.08 -0.56 17.58
CA ILE A 377 9.13 -1.20 18.50
C ILE A 377 7.76 -0.54 18.31
N PHE A 378 6.72 -1.35 18.10
CA PHE A 378 5.34 -0.89 18.06
C PHE A 378 4.71 -0.95 19.45
N ASN A 379 3.85 0.01 19.80
CA ASN A 379 3.15 0.03 21.10
C ASN A 379 1.96 -0.93 21.15
N HIS A 380 1.34 -1.22 20.01
CA HIS A 380 0.20 -2.13 19.87
C HIS A 380 0.22 -2.81 18.51
N ASP A 381 -0.42 -3.98 18.43
CA ASP A 381 -0.59 -4.76 17.19
C ASP A 381 -1.25 -3.93 16.08
N ASN A 382 -2.31 -3.18 16.41
CA ASN A 382 -3.01 -2.32 15.46
C ASN A 382 -2.10 -1.23 14.86
N SER A 383 -1.12 -0.73 15.61
CA SER A 383 -0.18 0.27 15.08
C SER A 383 0.77 -0.35 14.05
N ALA A 384 1.20 -1.59 14.27
CA ALA A 384 1.99 -2.32 13.29
C ALA A 384 1.17 -2.60 12.03
N PHE A 385 -0.06 -3.10 12.21
CA PHE A 385 -0.98 -3.38 11.11
C PHE A 385 -1.24 -2.13 10.26
N LYS A 386 -1.54 -0.97 10.87
CA LYS A 386 -1.76 0.29 10.15
C LYS A 386 -0.57 0.72 9.28
N VAL A 387 0.65 0.70 9.83
CA VAL A 387 1.86 1.10 9.07
C VAL A 387 2.10 0.15 7.91
N VAL A 388 1.97 -1.16 8.13
CA VAL A 388 2.17 -2.17 7.09
C VAL A 388 1.09 -2.03 6.01
N PHE A 389 -0.18 -1.94 6.39
CA PHE A 389 -1.30 -1.73 5.47
C PHE A 389 -1.08 -0.51 4.57
N LEU A 390 -0.80 0.66 5.15
CA LEU A 390 -0.59 1.89 4.37
C LEU A 390 0.64 1.79 3.45
N ALA A 391 1.71 1.13 3.90
CA ALA A 391 2.90 0.92 3.07
C ALA A 391 2.59 0.01 1.86
N ILE A 392 1.76 -1.02 2.06
CA ILE A 392 1.31 -1.93 1.01
C ILE A 392 0.37 -1.21 0.06
N GLU A 393 -0.60 -0.44 0.55
CA GLU A 393 -1.52 0.35 -0.26
C GLU A 393 -0.73 1.33 -1.16
N ALA A 394 0.23 2.05 -0.59
CA ALA A 394 1.10 2.94 -1.35
C ALA A 394 1.98 2.21 -2.38
N ALA A 395 2.43 1.00 -2.10
CA ALA A 395 3.18 0.18 -3.03
C ALA A 395 2.30 -0.40 -4.15
N SER A 396 1.07 -0.82 -3.83
CA SER A 396 0.12 -1.42 -4.76
C SER A 396 -0.30 -0.45 -5.87
N LYS A 397 -0.35 0.86 -5.58
CA LYS A 397 -0.56 1.93 -6.58
C LYS A 397 0.49 1.94 -7.70
N LYS A 398 1.65 1.29 -7.50
CA LYS A 398 2.72 1.14 -8.51
C LYS A 398 2.71 -0.22 -9.21
N TRP A 399 1.84 -1.16 -8.81
CA TRP A 399 1.73 -2.49 -9.43
C TRP A 399 0.85 -2.43 -10.68
N THR A 400 1.23 -1.60 -11.64
CA THR A 400 0.45 -1.37 -12.86
C THR A 400 0.79 -2.36 -13.96
N MET A 401 1.98 -2.98 -13.92
CA MET A 401 2.45 -3.93 -14.92
C MET A 401 2.41 -5.37 -14.37
N PRO A 402 2.05 -6.36 -15.21
CA PRO A 402 2.22 -7.78 -14.88
C PRO A 402 3.66 -8.14 -14.55
N ILE A 403 3.85 -9.29 -13.90
CA ILE A 403 5.19 -9.85 -13.72
C ILE A 403 5.83 -10.16 -15.09
N ARG A 404 7.16 -10.14 -15.13
CA ARG A 404 7.92 -10.27 -16.38
C ARG A 404 7.61 -11.61 -17.05
N ASN A 405 7.38 -11.56 -18.36
CA ASN A 405 7.06 -12.72 -19.21
C ASN A 405 5.79 -13.48 -18.79
N TRP A 406 4.85 -12.82 -18.09
CA TRP A 406 3.65 -13.48 -17.59
C TRP A 406 2.81 -14.14 -18.69
N SER A 407 2.63 -13.49 -19.84
CA SER A 407 1.82 -14.07 -20.93
C SER A 407 2.36 -15.42 -21.42
N GLN A 408 3.68 -15.62 -21.40
CA GLN A 408 4.30 -16.91 -21.75
C GLN A 408 4.04 -17.95 -20.65
N ALA A 409 4.17 -17.56 -19.38
CA ALA A 409 3.87 -18.43 -18.25
C ALA A 409 2.38 -18.82 -18.22
N MET A 410 1.47 -17.87 -18.47
CA MET A 410 0.04 -18.07 -18.47
C MET A 410 -0.41 -19.04 -19.57
N ASN A 411 0.17 -18.95 -20.77
CA ASN A 411 -0.07 -19.93 -21.83
C ASN A 411 0.28 -21.36 -21.38
N GLN A 412 1.41 -21.53 -20.70
CA GLN A 412 1.81 -22.83 -20.14
C GLN A 412 0.87 -23.27 -19.00
N PHE A 413 0.41 -22.37 -18.14
CA PHE A 413 -0.57 -22.68 -17.10
C PHE A 413 -1.88 -23.20 -17.70
N ILE A 414 -2.36 -22.59 -18.78
CA ILE A 414 -3.58 -23.01 -19.49
C ILE A 414 -3.42 -24.43 -20.02
N ILE A 415 -2.27 -24.77 -20.60
CA ILE A 415 -2.00 -26.12 -21.12
C ILE A 415 -1.93 -27.16 -19.99
N LEU A 416 -1.25 -26.83 -18.88
CA LEU A 416 -1.02 -27.77 -17.79
C LEU A 416 -2.26 -27.98 -16.90
N HIS A 417 -3.11 -26.96 -16.77
CA HIS A 417 -4.27 -26.95 -15.89
C HIS A 417 -5.55 -26.58 -16.65
N GLU A 418 -5.72 -27.10 -17.87
CA GLU A 418 -6.86 -26.83 -18.74
C GLU A 418 -8.20 -26.99 -18.00
N ASP A 419 -8.36 -28.13 -17.31
CA ASP A 419 -9.59 -28.45 -16.57
C ASP A 419 -9.94 -27.44 -15.46
N ARG A 420 -8.92 -26.78 -14.89
CA ARG A 420 -9.07 -25.83 -13.77
C ARG A 420 -9.27 -24.40 -14.26
N LEU A 421 -8.75 -24.06 -15.45
CA LEU A 421 -8.74 -22.70 -15.99
C LEU A 421 -9.78 -22.43 -17.08
N LYS A 422 -10.41 -23.47 -17.64
CA LYS A 422 -11.38 -23.36 -18.76
C LYS A 422 -12.50 -22.33 -18.56
N ASP A 423 -12.96 -22.12 -17.33
CA ASP A 423 -14.10 -21.24 -17.02
C ASP A 423 -13.65 -19.78 -16.77
N TYR A 424 -12.34 -19.51 -16.83
CA TYR A 424 -11.73 -18.25 -16.40
C TYR A 424 -10.86 -17.56 -17.46
N VAL A 425 -10.56 -18.24 -18.58
CA VAL A 425 -9.60 -17.79 -19.61
C VAL A 425 -10.28 -17.59 -20.96
#